data_AF-A0A1I6EQG4-F1
#
_entry.id   AF-A0A1I6EQG4-F1
#
_cell.length_a   1.000
_cell.length_b   1.000
_cell.length_c   1.000
_cell.angle_alpha   90.00
_cell.angle_beta   90.00
_cell.angle_gamma   90.00
#
_symmetry.space_group_name_H-M   'P 1'
#
loop_
_entity.id
_entity.type
_entity.pdbx_description
1 polymer ?
#
loop_
_entity_poly.entity_id
_entity_poly.type
_entity_poly.pdbx_seq_one_letter_code
_entity_poly.pdbx_strand_id
1 'polypeptide(L)'
;MDAEFSKPGSTEDRLTAALVAKYSAVFDMLQSPHAAQMMEDKGIYAGHAFEMLNTDVARRIERMTAEADYDNPSALTRLILSCASGIQKHARTRTDLAHDLKTVVHALLTTWKYH
;
A
#
# COMPACT_ATOMS: atom_id res chain seq x y z
N MET A 1 -10.38 -4.35 2.00
CA MET A 1 -9.28 -4.12 1.03
C MET A 1 -9.65 -4.64 -0.36
N ASP A 2 -10.25 -5.83 -0.46
CA ASP A 2 -10.75 -6.39 -1.73
C ASP A 2 -11.65 -5.45 -2.51
N ALA A 3 -12.58 -4.78 -1.82
CA ALA A 3 -13.46 -3.80 -2.43
C ALA A 3 -12.71 -2.65 -3.12
N GLU A 4 -11.59 -2.18 -2.57
CA GLU A 4 -10.81 -1.06 -3.13
C GLU A 4 -10.15 -1.44 -4.45
N PHE A 5 -9.63 -2.66 -4.54
CA PHE A 5 -9.05 -3.17 -5.77
C PHE A 5 -10.09 -3.48 -6.84
N SER A 6 -11.36 -3.70 -6.50
CA SER A 6 -12.44 -4.01 -7.44
C SER A 6 -13.30 -2.80 -7.82
N LYS A 7 -13.00 -1.60 -7.31
CA LYS A 7 -13.75 -0.38 -7.65
C LYS A 7 -13.58 0.00 -9.13
N PRO A 8 -14.64 0.52 -9.79
CA PRO A 8 -14.50 1.14 -11.09
C PRO A 8 -13.61 2.38 -10.99
N GLY A 9 -12.76 2.60 -12.00
CA GLY A 9 -11.81 3.72 -12.03
C GLY A 9 -10.49 3.36 -12.70
N SER A 10 -9.58 4.34 -12.79
CA SER A 10 -8.24 4.11 -13.33
C SER A 10 -7.42 3.18 -12.43
N THR A 11 -6.39 2.52 -12.98
CA THR A 11 -5.45 1.72 -12.18
C THR A 11 -4.81 2.56 -11.07
N GLU A 12 -4.51 3.82 -11.36
CA GLU A 12 -3.98 4.79 -10.40
C GLU A 12 -4.92 5.02 -9.21
N ASP A 13 -6.21 5.28 -9.48
CA ASP A 13 -7.21 5.54 -8.44
C ASP A 13 -7.40 4.32 -7.54
N ARG A 14 -7.55 3.13 -8.15
CA ARG A 14 -7.74 1.86 -7.44
C ARG A 14 -6.53 1.52 -6.57
N LEU A 15 -5.32 1.70 -7.11
CA LEU A 15 -4.08 1.44 -6.39
C LEU A 15 -3.91 2.41 -5.22
N THR A 16 -4.13 3.70 -5.46
CA THR A 16 -4.06 4.75 -4.43
C THR A 16 -5.05 4.45 -3.31
N ALA A 17 -6.32 4.17 -3.64
CA ALA A 17 -7.35 3.86 -2.66
C ALA A 17 -7.00 2.63 -1.80
N ALA A 18 -6.49 1.56 -2.42
CA ALA A 18 -6.07 0.36 -1.71
C ALA A 18 -4.90 0.63 -0.75
N LEU A 19 -3.88 1.39 -1.19
CA LEU A 19 -2.73 1.75 -0.34
C LEU A 19 -3.15 2.65 0.82
N VAL A 20 -3.97 3.68 0.55
CA VAL A 20 -4.49 4.57 1.60
C VAL A 20 -5.29 3.78 2.63
N ALA A 21 -6.17 2.87 2.20
CA ALA A 21 -6.94 2.04 3.12
C ALA A 21 -6.03 1.15 3.99
N LYS A 22 -5.04 0.47 3.39
CA LYS A 22 -4.08 -0.35 4.13
C LYS A 22 -3.29 0.45 5.14
N TYR A 23 -2.64 1.52 4.71
CA TYR A 23 -1.73 2.25 5.57
C TYR A 23 -2.46 3.14 6.58
N SER A 24 -3.70 3.56 6.31
CA SER A 24 -4.55 4.19 7.33
C SER A 24 -4.91 3.20 8.44
N ALA A 25 -5.28 1.96 8.10
CA ALA A 25 -5.54 0.93 9.11
C ALA A 25 -4.29 0.62 9.95
N VAL A 26 -3.11 0.60 9.31
CA VAL A 26 -1.82 0.47 10.04
C VAL A 26 -1.57 1.68 10.94
N PHE A 27 -1.77 2.89 10.44
CA PHE A 27 -1.61 4.13 11.21
C PHE A 27 -2.52 4.14 12.45
N ASP A 28 -3.78 3.78 12.29
CA ASP A 28 -4.77 3.74 13.37
C ASP A 28 -4.42 2.72 14.46
N MET A 29 -3.97 1.54 14.04
CA MET A 29 -3.51 0.51 14.95
C MET A 29 -2.30 0.98 15.77
N LEU A 30 -1.37 1.73 15.16
CA LEU A 30 -0.19 2.25 15.84
C LEU A 30 -0.49 3.39 16.82
N GLN A 31 -1.57 4.14 16.61
CA GLN A 31 -2.02 5.21 17.51
C GLN A 31 -2.92 4.70 18.66
N SER A 32 -3.32 3.43 18.63
CA SER A 32 -4.15 2.84 19.68
C SER A 32 -3.41 2.81 21.02
N PRO A 33 -4.10 3.04 22.17
CA PRO A 33 -3.51 2.88 23.50
C PRO A 33 -2.94 1.48 23.76
N HIS A 34 -3.41 0.48 23.00
CA HIS A 34 -2.95 -0.90 23.07
C HIS A 34 -1.86 -1.24 22.04
N ALA A 35 -1.31 -0.27 21.32
CA ALA A 35 -0.33 -0.51 20.25
C ALA A 35 0.91 -1.28 20.75
N ALA A 36 1.36 -1.01 21.99
CA ALA A 36 2.48 -1.72 22.61
C ALA A 36 2.15 -3.21 22.85
N GLN A 37 0.99 -3.52 23.43
CA GLN A 37 0.50 -4.89 23.61
C GLN A 37 0.29 -5.60 22.27
N MET A 38 -0.29 -4.91 21.27
CA MET A 38 -0.46 -5.46 19.93
C MET A 38 0.88 -5.70 19.23
N MET A 39 1.93 -4.90 19.50
CA MET A 39 3.29 -5.11 19.00
C MET A 39 4.01 -6.26 19.69
N GLU A 40 3.74 -6.49 20.97
CA GLU A 40 4.25 -7.62 21.74
C GLU A 40 3.59 -8.94 21.26
N ASP A 41 2.26 -8.95 21.11
CA ASP A 41 1.49 -10.08 20.56
C ASP A 41 1.82 -10.34 19.07
N LYS A 42 2.21 -9.30 18.33
CA LYS A 42 2.68 -9.40 16.94
C LYS A 42 3.92 -10.25 16.79
N GLY A 43 4.78 -10.30 17.80
CA GLY A 43 6.01 -11.09 17.78
C GLY A 43 5.77 -12.59 17.65
N ILE A 44 4.61 -13.10 18.08
CA ILE A 44 4.36 -14.54 18.20
C ILE A 44 3.27 -15.05 17.24
N TYR A 45 2.18 -14.31 17.00
CA TYR A 45 1.06 -14.80 16.18
C TYR A 45 0.70 -13.93 14.97
N ALA A 46 0.93 -12.61 15.02
CA ALA A 46 0.49 -11.73 13.94
C ALA A 46 1.56 -11.53 12.84
N GLY A 47 2.83 -11.87 13.07
CA GLY A 47 3.89 -11.77 12.06
C GLY A 47 3.50 -12.45 10.73
N HIS A 48 3.06 -13.72 10.81
CA HIS A 48 2.63 -14.48 9.64
C HIS A 48 1.39 -13.88 8.96
N ALA A 49 0.39 -13.41 9.72
CA ALA A 49 -0.81 -12.79 9.16
C ALA A 49 -0.50 -11.45 8.46
N PHE A 50 0.41 -10.65 9.02
CA PHE A 50 0.89 -9.41 8.39
C PHE A 50 1.72 -9.69 7.15
N GLU A 51 2.56 -10.72 7.15
CA GLU A 51 3.32 -11.17 5.98
C GLU A 51 2.40 -11.69 4.87
N MET A 52 1.38 -12.48 5.21
CA MET A 52 0.37 -12.93 4.27
C MET A 52 -0.38 -11.76 3.63
N LEU A 53 -0.81 -10.78 4.44
CA LEU A 53 -1.45 -9.56 3.94
C LEU A 53 -0.51 -8.77 3.03
N ASN A 54 0.76 -8.60 3.42
CA ASN A 54 1.74 -7.90 2.58
C ASN A 54 1.97 -8.62 1.25
N THR A 55 2.06 -9.95 1.27
CA THR A 55 2.24 -10.79 0.07
C THR A 55 1.02 -10.73 -0.85
N ASP A 56 -0.20 -10.81 -0.30
CA ASP A 56 -1.43 -10.70 -1.08
C ASP A 56 -1.56 -9.31 -1.73
N VAL A 57 -1.26 -8.26 -0.98
CA VAL A 57 -1.26 -6.88 -1.51
C VAL A 57 -0.23 -6.73 -2.62
N ALA A 58 0.99 -7.24 -2.44
CA ALA A 58 2.01 -7.20 -3.47
C ALA A 58 1.53 -7.88 -4.76
N ARG A 59 1.00 -9.11 -4.64
CA ARG A 59 0.49 -9.88 -5.79
C ARG A 59 -0.63 -9.14 -6.53
N ARG A 60 -1.53 -8.47 -5.81
CA ARG A 60 -2.63 -7.71 -6.42
C ARG A 60 -2.18 -6.46 -7.14
N ILE A 61 -1.23 -5.72 -6.55
CA ILE A 61 -0.62 -4.56 -7.19
C ILE A 61 0.09 -5.00 -8.47
N GLU A 62 0.91 -6.05 -8.38
CA GLU A 62 1.64 -6.59 -9.53
C GLU A 62 0.70 -7.00 -10.65
N ARG A 63 -0.37 -7.74 -10.33
CA ARG A 63 -1.42 -8.10 -11.30
C ARG A 63 -2.06 -6.87 -11.93
N MET A 64 -2.43 -5.86 -11.15
CA MET A 64 -3.04 -4.63 -11.70
C MET A 64 -2.09 -3.85 -12.60
N THR A 65 -0.81 -3.79 -12.25
CA THR A 65 0.21 -3.14 -13.09
C THR A 65 0.48 -3.94 -14.36
N ALA A 66 0.41 -5.28 -14.30
CA ALA A 66 0.54 -6.14 -15.48
C ALA A 66 -0.68 -6.03 -16.41
N GLU A 67 -1.90 -6.06 -15.87
CA GLU A 67 -3.15 -5.92 -16.63
C GLU A 67 -3.32 -4.55 -17.30
N ALA A 68 -2.59 -3.54 -16.81
CA ALA A 68 -2.61 -2.19 -17.35
C ALA A 68 -1.37 -1.87 -18.22
N ASP A 69 -0.64 -2.90 -18.64
CA ASP A 69 0.52 -2.84 -19.55
C ASP A 69 1.62 -1.87 -19.07
N TYR A 70 1.88 -1.81 -17.76
CA TYR A 70 3.04 -1.09 -17.23
C TYR A 70 4.32 -1.91 -17.41
N ASP A 71 5.43 -1.21 -17.64
CA ASP A 71 6.73 -1.85 -17.76
C ASP A 71 7.14 -2.53 -16.45
N ASN A 72 7.73 -3.72 -16.58
CA ASN A 72 8.27 -4.51 -15.46
C ASN A 72 7.42 -4.41 -14.15
N PRO A 73 6.18 -4.95 -14.16
CA PRO A 73 5.21 -4.87 -13.06
C PRO A 73 5.76 -5.25 -11.69
N SER A 74 6.68 -6.21 -11.65
CA SER A 74 7.32 -6.68 -10.42
C SER A 74 8.21 -5.60 -9.78
N ALA A 75 9.02 -4.91 -10.59
CA ALA A 75 9.88 -3.84 -10.10
C ALA A 75 9.05 -2.62 -9.66
N LEU A 76 8.05 -2.25 -10.46
CA LEU A 76 7.10 -1.18 -10.13
C LEU A 76 6.36 -1.46 -8.81
N THR A 77 5.90 -2.69 -8.59
CA THR A 77 5.25 -3.11 -7.34
C THR A 77 6.18 -2.97 -6.14
N ARG A 78 7.44 -3.40 -6.26
CA ARG A 78 8.43 -3.24 -5.19
C ARG A 78 8.68 -1.78 -4.85
N LEU A 79 8.77 -0.92 -5.86
CA LEU A 79 8.95 0.53 -5.67
C LEU A 79 7.76 1.17 -4.97
N ILE A 80 6.54 0.90 -5.46
CA ILE A 80 5.30 1.38 -4.85
C ILE A 80 5.23 1.01 -3.37
N LEU A 81 5.46 -0.26 -3.04
CA LEU A 81 5.38 -0.73 -1.66
C LEU A 81 6.48 -0.14 -0.76
N SER A 82 7.69 0.02 -1.29
CA SER A 82 8.82 0.61 -0.55
C SER A 82 8.55 2.08 -0.23
N CYS A 83 8.11 2.86 -1.21
CA CYS A 83 7.75 4.26 -1.00
C CYS A 83 6.58 4.39 -0.04
N ALA A 84 5.53 3.57 -0.21
CA ALA A 84 4.36 3.61 0.66
C ALA A 84 4.69 3.26 2.12
N SER A 85 5.59 2.30 2.34
CA SER A 85 6.09 1.99 3.69
C SER A 85 6.91 3.14 4.27
N GLY A 86 7.76 3.79 3.48
CA GLY A 86 8.51 4.97 3.90
C GLY A 86 7.57 6.12 4.31
N ILE A 87 6.59 6.45 3.48
CA ILE A 87 5.58 7.48 3.75
C ILE A 87 4.86 7.18 5.06
N GLN A 88 4.36 5.95 5.26
CA GLN A 88 3.63 5.61 6.48
C GLN A 88 4.45 5.81 7.76
N LYS A 89 5.77 5.56 7.73
CA LYS A 89 6.65 5.76 8.89
C LYS A 89 6.85 7.23 9.26
N HIS A 90 6.66 8.15 8.31
CA HIS A 90 6.91 9.58 8.49
C HIS A 90 5.65 10.45 8.49
N ALA A 91 4.52 9.91 8.05
CA ALA A 91 3.24 10.60 8.03
C ALA A 91 2.80 10.99 9.45
N ARG A 92 2.37 12.25 9.61
CA ARG A 92 1.89 12.79 10.89
C ARG A 92 0.37 12.71 11.01
N THR A 93 -0.32 12.76 9.88
CA THR A 93 -1.78 12.67 9.82
C THR A 93 -2.21 11.70 8.71
N ARG A 94 -3.47 11.24 8.78
CA ARG A 94 -4.08 10.45 7.68
C ARG A 94 -4.16 11.24 6.37
N THR A 95 -4.32 12.57 6.46
CA THR A 95 -4.37 13.44 5.29
C THR A 95 -3.01 13.49 4.59
N ASP A 96 -1.93 13.63 5.35
CA ASP A 96 -0.56 13.61 4.81
C ASP A 96 -0.29 12.25 4.14
N LEU A 97 -0.61 11.16 4.84
CA LEU A 97 -0.49 9.81 4.30
C LEU A 97 -1.21 9.66 2.96
N ALA A 98 -2.47 10.09 2.88
CA ALA A 98 -3.26 9.97 1.66
C ALA A 98 -2.71 10.84 0.52
N HIS A 99 -2.29 12.06 0.83
CA HIS A 99 -1.72 12.98 -0.13
C HIS A 99 -0.39 12.47 -0.71
N ASP A 100 0.53 12.03 0.15
CA ASP A 100 1.85 11.55 -0.24
C ASP A 100 1.76 10.24 -1.03
N LEU A 101 0.87 9.32 -0.62
CA LEU A 101 0.63 8.08 -1.35
C LEU A 101 0.08 8.35 -2.75
N LYS A 102 -0.88 9.28 -2.89
CA LYS A 102 -1.40 9.67 -4.19
C LYS A 102 -0.30 10.26 -5.08
N THR A 103 0.52 11.15 -4.53
CA THR A 103 1.61 11.81 -5.26
C THR A 103 2.64 10.80 -5.77
N VAL A 104 3.08 9.87 -4.92
CA VAL A 104 4.06 8.85 -5.30
C VAL A 104 3.49 7.86 -6.31
N VAL A 105 2.25 7.40 -6.12
CA VAL A 105 1.63 6.46 -7.06
C VAL A 105 1.51 7.12 -8.44
N HIS A 106 1.03 8.36 -8.50
CA HIS A 106 0.96 9.13 -9.74
C HIS A 106 2.33 9.21 -10.43
N ALA A 107 3.36 9.68 -9.72
CA ALA A 107 4.70 9.85 -10.26
C ALA A 107 5.31 8.54 -10.79
N LEU A 108 5.16 7.43 -10.04
CA LEU A 108 5.67 6.12 -10.44
C LEU A 108 4.93 5.58 -11.67
N LEU A 109 3.60 5.68 -11.70
CA LEU A 109 2.83 5.22 -12.85
C LEU A 109 3.10 6.07 -14.09
N THR A 110 3.24 7.39 -13.98
CA THR A 110 3.61 8.24 -15.13
C THR A 110 5.00 7.90 -15.68
N THR A 111 5.96 7.60 -14.80
CA THR A 111 7.34 7.29 -15.21
C THR A 111 7.46 5.92 -15.90
N TRP A 112 6.56 4.98 -15.58
CA TRP A 112 6.62 3.58 -16.04
C TRP A 112 5.55 3.25 -17.08
N LYS A 113 4.89 4.28 -17.63
CA LYS A 113 3.91 4.17 -18.70
C LYS A 113 4.57 4.63 -19.99
N TYR A 114 4.93 3.66 -20.85
CA TYR A 114 5.64 3.79 -22.13
C TYR A 114 7.17 3.90 -22.06
N HIS A 115 7.82 2.74 -22.23
CA HIS A 115 9.01 2.59 -23.07
C HIS A 115 8.80 1.55 -24.17
#